data_AF-A0A6C0J0E7-F1
#
_entry.id   AF-A0A6C0J0E7-F1
#
_cell.length_a   1.000
_cell.length_b   1.000
_cell.length_c   1.000
_cell.angle_alpha   90.00
_cell.angle_beta   90.00
_cell.angle_gamma   90.00
#
_symmetry.space_group_name_H-M   'P 1'
#
loop_
_entity.id
_entity.type
_entity.pdbx_description
1 polymer ?
#
loop_
_entity_poly.entity_id
_entity_poly.type
_entity_poly.pdbx_seq_one_letter_code
_entity_poly.pdbx_strand_id
1 'polypeptide(L)'
;MNKNNMSLLIKKKPIKHIKSLYKKVKRLKIKNIPRIIQRTTIPFIKKSSAHIKSRYDLYKYFNKYLKKEPKKQCLKILDNNKFSICNNKIILEKRIGSKSKYGAVYLSKTNDIKSVKTAIKVMVISKDNENELNILKKCTKIFSNKETSHFPIIYNSFYCNIPNNNILIPQNINNKNYFIYLNELASGDLRKFTMENKNYKNDKLFINTMIQVFLAILTFHKKIKYCHNDCHDGNFLYHKIKPGGYIKYKIKNEYYYLENMGYLWVIWDFGLADNKYFNHFNYNDYSKIMYAFLNRSDGGWIENNYKTTNNFKQLARIMKINIDYFNFNTINQDEKILKLLMTNTKGLLKLKDLPSDFTVYNKKAYILL
;
A
#
# COMPACT_ATOMS: atom_id res chain seq x y z
N MET A 1 -10.01 49.54 59.53
CA MET A 1 -9.09 49.91 60.62
C MET A 1 -8.55 48.63 61.25
N ASN A 2 -7.23 48.60 61.47
CA ASN A 2 -6.44 47.72 62.37
C ASN A 2 -6.54 46.19 62.10
N LYS A 3 -5.57 45.50 61.48
CA LYS A 3 -4.09 45.45 61.63
C LYS A 3 -3.60 44.88 62.97
N ASN A 4 -2.64 43.96 62.86
CA ASN A 4 -1.68 43.41 63.84
C ASN A 4 -2.06 42.07 64.47
N ASN A 5 -1.18 41.09 64.66
CA ASN A 5 0.24 40.79 64.36
C ASN A 5 0.39 39.28 64.70
N MET A 6 1.33 38.45 64.22
CA MET A 6 2.79 38.46 64.46
C MET A 6 3.32 37.15 63.80
N SER A 7 4.04 37.19 62.67
CA SER A 7 5.50 37.08 62.50
C SER A 7 6.20 35.77 62.96
N LEU A 8 7.21 35.39 62.14
CA LEU A 8 8.39 34.50 62.33
C LEU A 8 8.38 33.25 61.41
N LEU A 9 9.47 32.79 60.79
CA LEU A 9 10.75 33.35 60.33
C LEU A 9 11.42 32.19 59.51
N ILE A 10 11.78 32.44 58.25
CA ILE A 10 13.06 32.04 57.59
C ILE A 10 13.49 30.54 57.41
N LYS A 11 13.91 30.27 56.14
CA LYS A 11 15.05 29.43 55.61
C LYS A 11 14.80 28.08 54.92
N LYS A 12 15.68 27.84 53.94
CA LYS A 12 15.63 26.96 52.76
C LYS A 12 16.27 25.57 52.95
N LYS A 13 15.70 24.57 52.26
CA LYS A 13 16.27 23.34 51.61
C LYS A 13 16.81 22.20 52.53
N PRO A 14 16.97 20.92 52.07
CA PRO A 14 17.03 20.43 50.68
C PRO A 14 16.32 19.10 50.31
N ILE A 15 16.23 18.93 48.99
CA ILE A 15 16.01 17.75 48.15
C ILE A 15 16.83 16.53 48.61
N LYS A 16 16.20 15.50 49.20
CA LYS A 16 16.78 14.13 49.33
C LYS A 16 15.77 12.97 49.29
N HIS A 17 14.45 13.22 49.26
CA HIS A 17 13.45 12.14 49.43
C HIS A 17 12.88 11.49 48.15
N ILE A 18 13.14 12.02 46.95
CA ILE A 18 12.54 11.50 45.70
C ILE A 18 13.35 10.37 45.06
N LYS A 19 14.67 10.28 45.32
CA LYS A 19 15.52 9.21 44.77
C LYS A 19 15.38 7.85 45.48
N SER A 20 14.86 7.80 46.72
CA SER A 20 14.66 6.53 47.43
C SER A 20 13.34 5.83 47.07
N LEU A 21 12.30 6.57 46.68
CA LEU A 21 11.04 5.96 46.21
C LEU A 21 11.19 5.27 44.85
N TYR A 22 11.99 5.80 43.93
CA TYR A 22 12.18 5.21 42.60
C TYR A 22 12.95 3.87 42.59
N LYS A 23 13.76 3.61 43.63
CA LYS A 23 14.49 2.33 43.78
C LYS A 23 13.62 1.23 44.40
N LYS A 24 12.58 1.56 45.17
CA LYS A 24 11.69 0.60 45.84
C LYS A 24 10.58 0.05 44.93
N VAL A 25 10.13 0.82 43.94
CA VAL A 25 9.08 0.39 42.99
C VAL A 25 9.61 -0.60 41.92
N LYS A 26 10.94 -0.70 41.74
CA LYS A 26 11.56 -1.58 40.73
C LYS A 26 11.77 -3.04 41.18
N ARG A 27 11.41 -3.36 42.43
CA ARG A 27 11.44 -4.72 42.99
C ARG A 27 10.09 -5.03 43.62
N LEU A 28 9.19 -5.64 42.84
CA LEU A 28 8.25 -6.73 43.20
C LEU A 28 7.03 -6.71 42.26
N LYS A 29 6.67 -7.91 41.80
CA LYS A 29 5.77 -8.24 40.69
C LYS A 29 4.31 -8.37 41.15
N ILE A 30 3.37 -7.78 40.37
CA ILE A 30 2.01 -8.30 40.02
C ILE A 30 0.97 -8.28 41.19
N LYS A 31 -0.32 -7.89 41.09
CA LYS A 31 -1.45 -8.15 40.16
C LYS A 31 -2.62 -7.17 40.50
N ASN A 32 -3.33 -6.69 39.47
CA ASN A 32 -4.71 -6.15 39.44
C ASN A 32 -5.19 -5.11 40.48
N ILE A 33 -5.57 -3.90 40.01
CA ILE A 33 -6.92 -3.32 40.19
C ILE A 33 -7.14 -2.23 39.10
N PRO A 34 -8.36 -2.09 38.53
CA PRO A 34 -8.62 -1.39 37.28
C PRO A 34 -9.17 0.02 37.50
N ARG A 35 -8.77 1.00 36.66
CA ARG A 35 -9.56 2.21 36.42
C ARG A 35 -9.36 2.76 35.00
N ILE A 36 -10.46 2.62 34.27
CA ILE A 36 -10.90 3.33 33.08
C ILE A 36 -10.41 4.78 33.09
N ILE A 37 -9.74 5.22 32.01
CA ILE A 37 -9.91 6.51 31.31
C ILE A 37 -9.01 6.52 30.05
N GLN A 38 -9.59 6.97 28.93
CA GLN A 38 -9.02 7.22 27.59
C GLN A 38 -8.70 6.03 26.66
N ARG A 39 -9.78 5.39 26.21
CA ARG A 39 -9.88 4.79 24.86
C ARG A 39 -9.78 5.88 23.76
N THR A 40 -8.59 6.39 23.45
CA THR A 40 -8.29 7.05 22.15
C THR A 40 -6.80 7.06 21.84
N THR A 41 -6.14 5.90 21.92
CA THR A 41 -4.80 5.72 21.34
C THR A 41 -4.89 4.65 20.27
N ILE A 42 -5.10 5.08 19.02
CA ILE A 42 -4.93 4.20 17.86
C ILE A 42 -3.43 3.91 17.74
N PRO A 43 -2.98 2.65 17.90
CA PRO A 43 -1.57 2.31 17.80
C PRO A 43 -1.29 1.88 16.36
N PHE A 44 -0.92 2.81 15.49
CA PHE A 44 -0.28 2.45 14.23
C PHE A 44 1.20 2.78 14.33
N ILE A 45 2.02 1.78 13.95
CA ILE A 45 3.49 1.73 14.03
C ILE A 45 4.02 1.10 15.35
N LYS A 46 3.63 -0.15 15.61
CA LYS A 46 4.55 -1.23 16.08
C LYS A 46 3.97 -2.66 16.11
N LYS A 47 2.77 -2.93 15.59
CA LYS A 47 2.28 -4.29 15.30
C LYS A 47 1.65 -4.39 13.91
N SER A 48 2.03 -5.44 13.20
CA SER A 48 1.65 -5.82 11.84
C SER A 48 0.19 -6.30 11.72
N SER A 49 -0.79 -5.42 11.87
CA SER A 49 -2.18 -5.75 11.50
C SER A 49 -2.99 -4.49 11.21
N ALA A 50 -2.83 -3.94 10.01
CA ALA A 50 -3.67 -2.84 9.55
C ALA A 50 -4.98 -3.39 8.97
N HIS A 51 -6.14 -3.11 9.55
CA HIS A 51 -7.41 -3.45 8.88
C HIS A 51 -7.53 -2.65 7.57
N ILE A 52 -8.23 -3.12 6.54
CA ILE A 52 -8.48 -2.31 5.32
C ILE A 52 -9.23 -1.01 5.64
N LYS A 53 -10.00 -1.02 6.74
CA LYS A 53 -10.59 0.16 7.34
C LYS A 53 -9.54 1.25 7.61
N SER A 54 -8.31 0.87 7.96
CA SER A 54 -7.20 1.81 8.14
C SER A 54 -6.82 2.53 6.85
N ARG A 55 -6.92 1.90 5.67
CA ARG A 55 -6.65 2.57 4.38
C ARG A 55 -7.69 3.67 4.10
N TYR A 56 -8.97 3.38 4.33
CA TYR A 56 -10.05 4.38 4.23
C TYR A 56 -9.93 5.47 5.30
N ASP A 57 -9.58 5.11 6.54
CA ASP A 57 -9.41 6.06 7.63
C ASP A 57 -8.22 6.99 7.37
N LEU A 58 -7.12 6.47 6.80
CA LEU A 58 -5.98 7.27 6.35
C LEU A 58 -6.37 8.22 5.21
N TYR A 59 -7.11 7.72 4.20
CA TYR A 59 -7.61 8.56 3.12
C TYR A 59 -8.47 9.73 3.65
N LYS A 60 -9.42 9.45 4.56
CA LYS A 60 -10.24 10.48 5.21
C LYS A 60 -9.40 11.45 6.05
N TYR A 61 -8.43 10.94 6.80
CA TYR A 61 -7.50 11.75 7.58
C TYR A 61 -6.79 12.76 6.68
N PHE A 62 -6.17 12.32 5.58
CA PHE A 62 -5.43 13.22 4.70
C PHE A 62 -6.33 14.20 3.94
N ASN A 63 -7.52 13.77 3.51
CA ASN A 63 -8.51 14.68 2.92
C ASN A 63 -8.86 15.85 3.86
N LYS A 64 -8.89 15.60 5.18
CA LYS A 64 -9.09 16.65 6.18
C LYS A 64 -7.80 17.44 6.46
N TYR A 65 -6.69 16.72 6.66
CA TYR A 65 -5.39 17.29 7.05
C TYR A 65 -4.82 18.26 6.00
N LEU A 66 -5.05 17.97 4.72
CA LEU A 66 -4.53 18.75 3.59
C LEU A 66 -5.59 19.59 2.87
N LYS A 67 -6.83 19.68 3.42
CA LYS A 67 -7.97 20.33 2.75
C LYS A 67 -7.70 21.77 2.32
N LYS A 68 -6.95 22.52 3.14
CA LYS A 68 -6.68 23.95 2.95
C LYS A 68 -5.33 24.23 2.28
N GLU A 69 -4.57 23.20 1.93
CA GLU A 69 -3.24 23.41 1.34
C GLU A 69 -3.37 23.82 -0.14
N PRO A 70 -2.65 24.88 -0.57
CA PRO A 70 -2.70 25.30 -1.96
C PRO A 70 -2.04 24.24 -2.86
N LYS A 71 -2.53 24.12 -4.10
CA LYS A 71 -2.01 23.14 -5.08
C LYS A 71 -0.58 23.42 -5.53
N LYS A 72 -0.17 24.69 -5.51
CA LYS A 72 1.22 25.09 -5.76
C LYS A 72 2.04 24.82 -4.49
N GLN A 73 2.87 23.78 -4.52
CA GLN A 73 3.82 23.43 -3.46
C GLN A 73 5.15 23.04 -4.09
N CYS A 74 6.24 23.58 -3.55
CA CYS A 74 7.60 23.23 -3.93
C CYS A 74 8.31 22.59 -2.74
N LEU A 75 9.36 21.80 -3.01
CA LEU A 75 10.21 21.25 -1.97
C LEU A 75 10.96 22.38 -1.26
N LYS A 76 10.80 22.46 0.06
CA LYS A 76 11.68 23.24 0.93
C LYS A 76 12.79 22.33 1.43
N ILE A 77 14.04 22.73 1.21
CA ILE A 77 15.22 21.97 1.65
C ILE A 77 15.33 22.12 3.16
N LEU A 78 15.50 20.99 3.86
CA LEU A 78 15.80 20.96 5.29
C LEU A 78 17.23 20.48 5.56
N ASP A 79 17.69 19.51 4.78
CA ASP A 79 19.02 18.91 4.85
C ASP A 79 19.29 18.13 3.54
N ASN A 80 20.47 17.54 3.39
CA ASN A 80 20.79 16.65 2.29
C ASN A 80 19.79 15.49 2.22
N ASN A 81 19.11 15.34 1.07
CA ASN A 81 18.03 14.37 0.84
C ASN A 81 16.82 14.45 1.80
N LYS A 82 16.65 15.58 2.50
CA LYS A 82 15.54 15.82 3.41
C LYS A 82 14.82 17.11 3.06
N PHE A 83 13.50 17.01 2.89
CA PHE A 83 12.68 18.11 2.41
C PHE A 83 11.41 18.27 3.23
N SER A 84 10.71 19.38 3.04
CA SER A 84 9.33 19.55 3.50
C SER A 84 8.45 20.18 2.43
N ILE A 85 7.14 20.00 2.60
CA ILE A 85 6.08 20.64 1.81
C ILE A 85 4.95 21.10 2.75
N CYS A 86 3.99 21.88 2.22
CA CYS A 86 2.81 22.31 2.95
C CYS A 86 3.18 23.04 4.25
N ASN A 87 4.09 24.03 4.18
CA ASN A 87 4.59 24.77 5.33
C ASN A 87 5.05 23.87 6.50
N ASN A 88 5.92 22.89 6.20
CA ASN A 88 6.44 21.91 7.15
C ASN A 88 5.41 20.93 7.74
N LYS A 89 4.18 20.84 7.22
CA LYS A 89 3.20 19.84 7.65
C LYS A 89 3.56 18.41 7.28
N ILE A 90 4.37 18.23 6.23
CA ILE A 90 4.88 16.93 5.80
C ILE A 90 6.39 17.02 5.59
N ILE A 91 7.11 16.06 6.15
CA ILE A 91 8.56 15.93 6.05
C ILE A 91 8.87 14.72 5.18
N LEU A 92 9.71 14.91 4.17
CA LEU A 92 10.34 13.86 3.36
C LEU A 92 11.67 13.52 4.02
N GLU A 93 11.77 12.34 4.62
CA GLU A 93 12.91 11.97 5.49
C GLU A 93 14.09 11.40 4.72
N LYS A 94 13.81 10.51 3.75
CA LYS A 94 14.84 9.86 2.93
C LYS A 94 14.24 9.29 1.66
N ARG A 95 15.07 9.20 0.62
CA ARG A 95 14.71 8.49 -0.61
C ARG A 95 14.51 6.99 -0.33
N ILE A 96 13.50 6.41 -0.96
CA ILE A 96 13.21 4.97 -0.98
C ILE A 96 12.94 4.54 -2.43
N GLY A 97 13.00 3.23 -2.68
CA GLY A 97 12.88 2.68 -4.04
C GLY A 97 14.17 2.78 -4.85
N SER A 98 14.13 2.24 -6.07
CA SER A 98 15.25 2.24 -7.00
C SER A 98 15.54 3.65 -7.54
N LYS A 99 16.76 3.86 -8.05
CA LYS A 99 17.04 5.03 -8.87
C LYS A 99 16.26 4.89 -10.18
N SER A 100 15.27 5.75 -10.40
CA SER A 100 14.43 5.75 -11.62
C SER A 100 14.69 7.02 -12.44
N LYS A 101 14.59 6.89 -13.76
CA LYS A 101 14.59 8.03 -14.71
C LYS A 101 13.33 8.90 -14.54
N TYR A 102 12.23 8.30 -14.07
CA TYR A 102 10.90 8.92 -14.06
C TYR A 102 10.55 9.65 -12.76
N GLY A 103 11.36 9.50 -11.71
CA GLY A 103 11.11 10.18 -10.44
C GLY A 103 11.93 9.68 -9.27
N ALA A 104 11.72 10.33 -8.12
CA ALA A 104 12.26 9.90 -6.84
C ALA A 104 11.11 9.71 -5.85
N VAL A 105 11.13 8.60 -5.12
CA VAL A 105 10.18 8.31 -4.05
C VAL A 105 10.84 8.53 -2.71
N TYR A 106 10.12 9.12 -1.77
CA TYR A 106 10.59 9.44 -0.43
C TYR A 106 9.70 8.81 0.62
N LEU A 107 10.33 8.20 1.63
CA LEU A 107 9.66 7.95 2.90
C LEU A 107 9.37 9.32 3.52
N SER A 108 8.12 9.53 3.88
CA SER A 108 7.65 10.79 4.44
C SER A 108 6.77 10.55 5.66
N LYS A 109 6.56 11.61 6.44
CA LYS A 109 5.66 11.59 7.60
C LYS A 109 4.97 12.93 7.80
N THR A 110 3.78 12.91 8.40
CA THR A 110 3.17 14.13 8.93
C THR A 110 3.98 14.67 10.10
N ASN A 111 4.04 15.99 10.17
CA ASN A 111 4.66 16.74 11.26
C ASN A 111 3.60 17.16 12.29
N ASP A 112 2.84 16.18 12.76
CA ASP A 112 1.85 16.34 13.82
C ASP A 112 2.09 15.28 14.92
N ILE A 113 1.37 15.41 16.04
CA ILE A 113 1.52 14.54 17.23
C ILE A 113 1.38 13.05 16.87
N LYS A 114 0.57 12.72 15.86
CA LYS A 114 0.30 11.33 15.47
C LYS A 114 1.37 10.75 14.55
N SER A 115 2.12 11.58 13.82
CA SER A 115 3.16 11.22 12.87
C SER A 115 2.84 10.00 12.00
N VAL A 116 2.06 10.23 10.94
CA VAL A 116 1.62 9.22 9.99
C VAL A 116 2.62 9.09 8.87
N LYS A 117 3.13 7.88 8.63
CA LYS A 117 4.08 7.58 7.54
C LYS A 117 3.38 7.41 6.19
N THR A 118 4.02 7.91 5.14
CA THR A 118 3.53 7.95 3.77
C THR A 118 4.69 7.80 2.78
N ALA A 119 4.36 7.62 1.50
CA ALA A 119 5.31 7.72 0.40
C ALA A 119 5.01 8.98 -0.43
N ILE A 120 6.03 9.77 -0.76
CA ILE A 120 5.89 10.89 -1.70
C ILE A 120 6.70 10.59 -2.94
N LYS A 121 6.09 10.64 -4.12
CA LYS A 121 6.81 10.61 -5.40
C LYS A 121 6.92 12.02 -5.96
N VAL A 122 8.13 12.35 -6.40
CA VAL A 122 8.51 13.61 -7.02
C VAL A 122 8.98 13.32 -8.45
N MET A 123 8.35 13.95 -9.44
CA MET A 123 8.60 13.67 -10.86
C MET A 123 8.46 14.94 -11.69
N VAL A 124 9.26 15.07 -12.75
CA VAL A 124 9.17 16.19 -13.70
C VAL A 124 7.78 16.23 -14.35
N ILE A 125 7.29 17.41 -14.72
CA ILE A 125 6.08 17.51 -15.53
C ILE A 125 6.40 17.05 -16.96
N SER A 126 5.72 15.99 -17.40
CA SER A 126 5.74 15.46 -18.77
C SER A 126 4.39 14.81 -19.06
N LYS A 127 4.07 14.58 -20.35
CA LYS A 127 2.82 13.94 -20.75
C LYS A 127 2.61 12.57 -20.08
N ASP A 128 3.66 11.77 -20.00
CA ASP A 128 3.61 10.44 -19.38
C ASP A 128 3.34 10.53 -17.87
N ASN A 129 4.04 11.44 -17.18
CA ASN A 129 3.85 11.67 -15.74
C ASN A 129 2.48 12.28 -15.42
N GLU A 130 1.93 13.10 -16.30
CA GLU A 130 0.55 13.59 -16.21
C GLU A 130 -0.46 12.45 -16.37
N ASN A 131 -0.25 11.57 -17.34
CA ASN A 131 -1.07 10.38 -17.54
C ASN A 131 -1.03 9.46 -16.31
N GLU A 132 0.17 9.16 -15.77
CA GLU A 132 0.34 8.38 -14.54
C GLU A 132 -0.47 8.99 -13.37
N LEU A 133 -0.33 10.30 -13.14
CA LEU A 133 -1.04 10.99 -12.07
C LEU A 133 -2.56 10.97 -12.28
N ASN A 134 -3.03 11.08 -13.51
CA ASN A 134 -4.45 11.03 -13.84
C ASN A 134 -5.03 9.62 -13.63
N ILE A 135 -4.31 8.57 -14.01
CA ILE A 135 -4.69 7.18 -13.72
C ILE A 135 -4.75 6.95 -12.21
N LEU A 136 -3.73 7.38 -11.46
CA LEU A 136 -3.71 7.28 -10.00
C LEU A 136 -4.91 7.97 -9.32
N LYS A 137 -5.31 9.16 -9.81
CA LYS A 137 -6.53 9.85 -9.34
C LYS A 137 -7.80 9.04 -9.62
N LYS A 138 -7.92 8.44 -10.82
CA LYS A 138 -9.05 7.55 -11.16
C LYS A 138 -9.09 6.32 -10.24
N CYS A 139 -7.95 5.67 -10.03
CA CYS A 139 -7.79 4.56 -9.08
C CYS A 139 -8.27 4.93 -7.68
N THR A 140 -7.85 6.10 -7.17
CA THR A 140 -8.27 6.62 -5.87
C THR A 140 -9.78 6.83 -5.79
N LYS A 141 -10.39 7.39 -6.84
CA LYS A 141 -11.85 7.60 -6.91
C LYS A 141 -12.60 6.26 -6.82
N ILE A 142 -12.19 5.27 -7.61
CA ILE A 142 -12.81 3.93 -7.63
C ILE A 142 -12.63 3.22 -6.28
N PHE A 143 -11.45 3.34 -5.66
CA PHE A 143 -11.23 2.86 -4.29
C PHE A 143 -12.17 3.54 -3.29
N SER A 144 -12.32 4.87 -3.36
CA SER A 144 -13.16 5.66 -2.44
C SER A 144 -14.64 5.27 -2.53
N ASN A 145 -15.10 4.86 -3.71
CA ASN A 145 -16.44 4.31 -3.97
C ASN A 145 -16.63 2.88 -3.43
N LYS A 146 -15.58 2.26 -2.89
CA LYS A 146 -15.55 0.87 -2.40
C LYS A 146 -15.78 -0.16 -3.50
N GLU A 147 -15.40 0.16 -4.74
CA GLU A 147 -15.51 -0.77 -5.86
C GLU A 147 -14.36 -1.79 -5.85
N THR A 148 -13.16 -1.42 -5.40
CA THR A 148 -12.04 -2.34 -5.24
C THR A 148 -11.11 -1.92 -4.12
N SER A 149 -10.41 -2.91 -3.55
CA SER A 149 -9.28 -2.71 -2.64
C SER A 149 -7.92 -2.79 -3.32
N HIS A 150 -7.87 -3.22 -4.58
CA HIS A 150 -6.64 -3.52 -5.29
C HIS A 150 -6.00 -2.30 -5.97
N PHE A 151 -6.58 -1.11 -5.78
CA PHE A 151 -6.06 0.14 -6.32
C PHE A 151 -5.30 0.97 -5.29
N PRO A 152 -4.28 1.71 -5.76
CA PRO A 152 -3.49 2.59 -4.94
C PRO A 152 -4.27 3.85 -4.58
N ILE A 153 -3.86 4.48 -3.47
CA ILE A 153 -4.48 5.71 -2.98
C ILE A 153 -3.45 6.84 -3.05
N ILE A 154 -3.82 7.91 -3.76
CA ILE A 154 -3.20 9.21 -3.60
C ILE A 154 -4.02 10.02 -2.59
N TYR A 155 -3.33 10.59 -1.62
CA TYR A 155 -3.92 11.47 -0.62
C TYR A 155 -4.03 12.90 -1.11
N ASN A 156 -3.01 13.39 -1.83
CA ASN A 156 -3.05 14.68 -2.51
C ASN A 156 -1.97 14.75 -3.59
N SER A 157 -2.11 15.71 -4.50
CA SER A 157 -1.12 16.04 -5.52
C SER A 157 -0.93 17.54 -5.60
N PHE A 158 0.31 17.96 -5.78
CA PHE A 158 0.76 19.33 -5.90
C PHE A 158 1.64 19.49 -7.13
N TYR A 159 1.81 20.72 -7.57
CA TYR A 159 2.74 21.08 -8.63
C TYR A 159 3.68 22.19 -8.14
N CYS A 160 4.89 22.18 -8.66
CA CYS A 160 5.86 23.26 -8.51
C CYS A 160 6.26 23.75 -9.90
N ASN A 161 6.16 25.06 -10.09
CA ASN A 161 6.59 25.74 -11.30
C ASN A 161 7.64 26.83 -11.01
N ILE A 162 8.35 26.69 -9.89
CA ILE A 162 9.45 27.58 -9.50
C ILE A 162 10.73 26.78 -9.73
N PRO A 163 11.50 27.08 -10.80
CA PRO A 163 12.79 26.45 -11.01
C PRO A 163 13.69 26.77 -9.82
N ASN A 164 14.25 25.74 -9.20
CA ASN A 164 15.22 25.87 -8.12
C ASN A 164 16.50 25.19 -8.61
N ASN A 165 17.59 25.96 -8.70
CA ASN A 165 18.89 25.48 -9.13
C ASN A 165 19.81 25.24 -7.92
N ASN A 166 19.35 24.39 -7.01
CA ASN A 166 20.09 24.04 -5.80
C ASN A 166 20.56 22.59 -5.91
N ILE A 167 21.85 22.35 -5.66
CA ILE A 167 22.48 21.03 -5.79
C ILE A 167 21.85 19.95 -4.90
N LEU A 168 21.14 20.36 -3.84
CA LEU A 168 20.43 19.46 -2.93
C LEU A 168 19.05 19.04 -3.47
N ILE A 169 18.52 19.72 -4.49
CA ILE A 169 17.31 19.29 -5.20
C ILE A 169 17.66 18.08 -6.08
N PRO A 170 16.79 17.06 -6.16
CA PRO A 170 17.05 15.90 -7.00
C PRO A 170 17.31 16.29 -8.46
N GLN A 171 18.42 15.81 -9.02
CA GLN A 171 18.90 16.18 -10.37
C GLN A 171 17.83 16.04 -11.47
N ASN A 172 16.94 15.05 -11.35
CA ASN A 172 15.88 14.81 -12.32
C ASN A 172 14.82 15.93 -12.39
N ILE A 173 14.70 16.74 -11.34
CA ILE A 173 13.78 17.90 -11.26
C ILE A 173 14.48 19.24 -11.07
N ASN A 174 15.81 19.25 -10.97
CA ASN A 174 16.58 20.48 -10.82
C ASN A 174 16.32 21.41 -12.02
N ASN A 175 16.01 22.68 -11.73
CA ASN A 175 15.62 23.69 -12.74
C ASN A 175 14.45 23.29 -13.67
N LYS A 176 13.51 22.44 -13.21
CA LYS A 176 12.35 22.00 -13.99
C LYS A 176 11.05 22.17 -13.20
N ASN A 177 9.93 22.18 -13.89
CA ASN A 177 8.62 22.05 -13.26
C ASN A 177 8.40 20.58 -12.85
N TYR A 178 7.77 20.35 -11.71
CA TYR A 178 7.57 18.98 -11.20
C TYR A 178 6.25 18.81 -10.45
N PHE A 179 5.75 17.58 -10.42
CA PHE A 179 4.68 17.13 -9.54
C PHE A 179 5.26 16.58 -8.24
N ILE A 180 4.48 16.75 -7.18
CA ILE A 180 4.66 16.09 -5.89
C ILE A 180 3.34 15.42 -5.56
N TYR A 181 3.31 14.12 -5.37
CA TYR A 181 2.09 13.46 -4.92
C TYR A 181 2.35 12.51 -3.76
N LEU A 182 1.42 12.57 -2.82
CA LEU A 182 1.46 11.89 -1.54
C LEU A 182 0.59 10.65 -1.62
N ASN A 183 1.16 9.50 -1.29
CA ASN A 183 0.55 8.19 -1.40
C ASN A 183 0.63 7.42 -0.08
N GLU A 184 -0.15 6.34 -0.02
CA GLU A 184 0.01 5.33 1.02
C GLU A 184 1.38 4.66 0.98
N LEU A 185 1.86 4.24 2.15
CA LEU A 185 3.09 3.47 2.27
C LEU A 185 2.77 1.98 2.34
N ALA A 186 3.25 1.21 1.36
CA ALA A 186 3.12 -0.24 1.33
C ALA A 186 4.08 -0.93 2.33
N SER A 187 3.78 -2.18 2.67
CA SER A 187 4.61 -3.01 3.55
C SER A 187 5.76 -3.71 2.81
N GLY A 188 5.60 -3.92 1.50
CA GLY A 188 6.58 -4.53 0.59
C GLY A 188 5.99 -4.73 -0.80
N ASP A 189 6.77 -5.35 -1.68
CA ASP A 189 6.42 -5.72 -3.05
C ASP A 189 6.35 -7.25 -3.22
N LEU A 190 5.91 -7.72 -4.39
CA LEU A 190 5.79 -9.15 -4.69
C LEU A 190 7.15 -9.83 -4.68
N ARG A 191 8.21 -9.16 -5.13
CA ARG A 191 9.58 -9.68 -5.10
C ARG A 191 10.02 -10.03 -3.68
N LYS A 192 9.86 -9.09 -2.74
CA LYS A 192 10.18 -9.30 -1.33
C LYS A 192 9.33 -10.42 -0.75
N PHE A 193 8.05 -10.47 -1.10
CA PHE A 193 7.13 -11.51 -0.62
C PHE A 193 7.53 -12.91 -1.06
N THR A 194 7.94 -13.11 -2.31
CA THR A 194 8.30 -14.43 -2.86
C THR A 194 9.64 -14.92 -2.30
N MET A 195 10.53 -14.02 -1.89
CA MET A 195 11.83 -14.34 -1.27
C MET A 195 11.77 -14.48 0.26
N GLU A 196 10.60 -14.33 0.89
CA GLU A 196 10.46 -14.52 2.33
C GLU A 196 10.34 -16.01 2.69
N ASN A 197 11.24 -16.52 3.54
CA ASN A 197 11.35 -17.94 3.90
C ASN A 197 10.04 -18.60 4.37
N LYS A 198 9.16 -17.83 5.01
CA LYS A 198 7.88 -18.32 5.54
C LYS A 198 6.79 -18.44 4.48
N ASN A 199 6.94 -17.78 3.34
CA ASN A 199 5.87 -17.67 2.34
C ASN A 199 6.03 -18.71 1.23
N TYR A 200 7.25 -18.94 0.71
CA TYR A 200 7.46 -19.72 -0.52
C TYR A 200 7.07 -21.21 -0.43
N LYS A 201 6.96 -21.76 0.78
CA LYS A 201 6.50 -23.14 1.02
C LYS A 201 5.00 -23.27 1.25
N ASN A 202 4.24 -22.17 1.18
CA ASN A 202 2.82 -22.15 1.46
C ASN A 202 2.02 -21.96 0.17
N ASP A 203 1.65 -23.06 -0.46
CA ASP A 203 0.90 -23.06 -1.73
C ASP A 203 -0.39 -22.29 -1.65
N LYS A 204 -1.15 -22.47 -0.56
CA LYS A 204 -2.43 -21.77 -0.35
C LYS A 204 -2.22 -20.26 -0.37
N LEU A 205 -1.16 -19.78 0.29
CA LEU A 205 -0.82 -18.37 0.31
C LEU A 205 -0.34 -17.86 -1.06
N PHE A 206 0.44 -18.64 -1.80
CA PHE A 206 0.88 -18.29 -3.15
C PHE A 206 -0.27 -18.23 -4.15
N ILE A 207 -1.19 -19.21 -4.10
CA ILE A 207 -2.43 -19.23 -4.87
C ILE A 207 -3.28 -18.00 -4.53
N ASN A 208 -3.44 -17.70 -3.24
CA ASN A 208 -4.18 -16.52 -2.79
C ASN A 208 -3.59 -15.22 -3.34
N THR A 209 -2.26 -15.07 -3.27
CA THR A 209 -1.54 -13.92 -3.84
C THR A 209 -1.72 -13.82 -5.35
N MET A 210 -1.55 -14.93 -6.08
CA MET A 210 -1.76 -14.96 -7.54
C MET A 210 -3.19 -14.54 -7.91
N ILE A 211 -4.20 -15.05 -7.19
CA ILE A 211 -5.59 -14.63 -7.38
C ILE A 211 -5.74 -13.12 -7.18
N GLN A 212 -5.25 -12.56 -6.07
CA GLN A 212 -5.40 -11.12 -5.81
C GLN A 212 -4.68 -10.25 -6.86
N VAL A 213 -3.49 -10.66 -7.31
CA VAL A 213 -2.72 -9.98 -8.36
C VAL A 213 -3.49 -10.00 -9.68
N PHE A 214 -4.06 -11.15 -10.06
CA PHE A 214 -4.88 -11.28 -11.26
C PHE A 214 -6.15 -10.46 -11.17
N LEU A 215 -6.82 -10.44 -10.01
CA LEU A 215 -7.98 -9.59 -9.77
C LEU A 215 -7.61 -8.10 -9.83
N ALA A 216 -6.42 -7.70 -9.40
CA ALA A 216 -5.94 -6.33 -9.51
C ALA A 216 -5.81 -5.89 -10.98
N ILE A 217 -5.17 -6.73 -11.82
CA ILE A 217 -5.03 -6.51 -13.26
C ILE A 217 -6.41 -6.47 -13.94
N LEU A 218 -7.25 -7.47 -13.68
CA LEU A 218 -8.62 -7.54 -14.21
C LEU A 218 -9.41 -6.27 -13.89
N THR A 219 -9.33 -5.81 -12.64
CA THR A 219 -10.02 -4.60 -12.22
C THR A 219 -9.46 -3.37 -12.92
N PHE A 220 -8.13 -3.29 -13.08
CA PHE A 220 -7.47 -2.22 -13.81
C PHE A 220 -7.98 -2.14 -15.24
N HIS A 221 -7.93 -3.25 -15.98
CA HIS A 221 -8.48 -3.35 -17.33
C HIS A 221 -9.94 -2.88 -17.38
N LYS A 222 -10.78 -3.38 -16.48
CA LYS A 222 -12.23 -3.22 -16.61
C LYS A 222 -12.74 -1.87 -16.13
N LYS A 223 -12.10 -1.27 -15.12
CA LYS A 223 -12.51 0.01 -14.52
C LYS A 223 -11.72 1.20 -15.05
N ILE A 224 -10.44 1.03 -15.40
CA ILE A 224 -9.60 2.10 -15.95
C ILE A 224 -9.65 2.12 -17.48
N LYS A 225 -9.84 0.97 -18.15
CA LYS A 225 -9.83 0.78 -19.61
C LYS A 225 -8.45 0.98 -20.26
N TYR A 226 -7.42 0.52 -19.56
CA TYR A 226 -6.01 0.62 -19.97
C TYR A 226 -5.36 -0.75 -19.79
N CYS A 227 -4.31 -1.03 -20.56
CA CYS A 227 -3.29 -2.02 -20.23
C CYS A 227 -2.22 -1.35 -19.36
N HIS A 228 -1.66 -2.07 -18.41
CA HIS A 228 -0.58 -1.59 -17.55
C HIS A 228 0.76 -1.57 -18.28
N ASN A 229 1.01 -2.56 -19.13
CA ASN A 229 2.23 -2.79 -19.93
C ASN A 229 3.53 -3.01 -19.12
N ASP A 230 3.46 -2.93 -17.80
CA ASP A 230 4.60 -3.08 -16.90
C ASP A 230 4.33 -3.93 -15.67
N CYS A 231 3.54 -4.99 -15.85
CA CYS A 231 3.22 -5.94 -14.80
C CYS A 231 4.43 -6.81 -14.40
N HIS A 232 5.32 -6.27 -13.55
CA HIS A 232 6.39 -7.02 -12.92
C HIS A 232 6.29 -7.03 -11.39
N ASP A 233 7.06 -7.88 -10.72
CA ASP A 233 6.98 -8.13 -9.26
C ASP A 233 7.17 -6.90 -8.37
N GLY A 234 7.87 -5.86 -8.84
CA GLY A 234 8.04 -4.59 -8.16
C GLY A 234 6.81 -3.67 -8.20
N ASN A 235 5.91 -3.89 -9.14
CA ASN A 235 4.71 -3.07 -9.37
C ASN A 235 3.45 -3.63 -8.69
N PHE A 236 3.58 -4.75 -7.97
CA PHE A 236 2.53 -5.26 -7.11
C PHE A 236 2.97 -5.13 -5.65
N LEU A 237 2.38 -4.17 -4.95
CA LEU A 237 2.69 -3.88 -3.56
C LEU A 237 1.66 -4.50 -2.63
N TYR A 238 2.05 -4.84 -1.40
CA TYR A 238 1.12 -5.37 -0.40
C TYR A 238 1.03 -4.51 0.85
N HIS A 239 -0.15 -4.52 1.46
CA HIS A 239 -0.37 -4.09 2.83
C HIS A 239 -0.58 -5.32 3.73
N LYS A 240 0.13 -5.38 4.86
CA LYS A 240 -0.14 -6.39 5.89
C LYS A 240 -1.46 -6.07 6.57
N ILE A 241 -2.41 -6.98 6.47
CA ILE A 241 -3.72 -6.87 7.10
C ILE A 241 -3.92 -7.93 8.18
N LYS A 242 -4.88 -7.71 9.09
CA LYS A 242 -5.22 -8.74 10.09
C LYS A 242 -5.76 -9.97 9.35
N PRO A 243 -5.14 -11.16 9.46
CA PRO A 243 -5.64 -12.37 8.81
C PRO A 243 -6.96 -12.83 9.43
N GLY A 244 -7.69 -13.67 8.70
CA GLY A 244 -8.97 -14.26 9.10
C GLY A 244 -10.17 -13.68 8.34
N GLY A 245 -11.19 -14.54 8.20
CA GLY A 245 -12.37 -14.27 7.38
C GLY A 245 -12.08 -14.28 5.89
N TYR A 246 -13.00 -13.70 5.12
CA TYR A 246 -12.97 -13.71 3.65
C TYR A 246 -13.14 -12.31 3.07
N ILE A 247 -12.38 -12.00 2.03
CA ILE A 247 -12.60 -10.85 1.16
C ILE A 247 -13.69 -11.23 0.16
N LYS A 248 -14.80 -10.50 0.19
CA LYS A 248 -15.96 -10.68 -0.67
C LYS A 248 -15.84 -9.83 -1.93
N TYR A 249 -15.97 -10.47 -3.08
CA TYR A 249 -15.99 -9.87 -4.40
C TYR A 249 -17.36 -10.10 -5.05
N LYS A 250 -17.81 -9.12 -5.84
CA LYS A 250 -18.87 -9.27 -6.83
C LYS A 250 -18.20 -9.22 -8.19
N ILE A 251 -18.25 -10.35 -8.90
CA ILE A 251 -17.63 -10.51 -10.21
C ILE A 251 -18.76 -10.92 -11.16
N LYS A 252 -19.13 -10.01 -12.06
CA LYS A 252 -20.38 -10.08 -12.82
C LYS A 252 -21.57 -10.07 -11.84
N ASN A 253 -22.49 -11.02 -11.99
CA ASN A 253 -23.67 -11.13 -11.13
C ASN A 253 -23.49 -12.10 -9.95
N GLU A 254 -22.28 -12.63 -9.75
CA GLU A 254 -21.99 -13.67 -8.76
C GLU A 254 -21.08 -13.13 -7.63
N TYR A 255 -21.25 -13.70 -6.44
CA TYR A 255 -20.40 -13.41 -5.28
C TYR A 255 -19.32 -14.48 -5.10
N TYR A 256 -18.09 -14.02 -4.92
CA TYR A 256 -16.93 -14.86 -4.64
C TYR A 256 -16.26 -14.42 -3.36
N TYR A 257 -15.63 -15.38 -2.68
CA TYR A 257 -15.00 -15.19 -1.40
C TYR A 257 -13.58 -15.74 -1.45
N LEU A 258 -12.61 -14.90 -1.13
CA LEU A 258 -11.20 -15.28 -1.03
C LEU A 258 -10.77 -15.19 0.43
N GLU A 259 -10.17 -16.23 0.96
CA GLU A 259 -9.69 -16.22 2.34
C GLU A 259 -8.68 -15.08 2.57
N ASN A 260 -8.86 -14.34 3.66
CA ASN A 260 -7.93 -13.28 4.03
C ASN A 260 -6.73 -13.87 4.78
N MET A 261 -5.64 -14.10 4.07
CA MET A 261 -4.40 -14.65 4.63
C MET A 261 -3.44 -13.58 5.17
N GLY A 262 -3.91 -12.35 5.40
CA GLY A 262 -3.12 -11.27 6.00
C GLY A 262 -2.38 -10.37 5.00
N TYR A 263 -2.66 -10.51 3.71
CA TYR A 263 -2.08 -9.68 2.65
C TYR A 263 -3.19 -9.10 1.78
N LEU A 264 -3.08 -7.80 1.50
CA LEU A 264 -3.88 -7.11 0.52
C LEU A 264 -2.96 -6.57 -0.59
N TRP A 265 -3.12 -7.10 -1.79
CA TRP A 265 -2.32 -6.72 -2.96
C TRP A 265 -2.90 -5.53 -3.70
N VAL A 266 -2.04 -4.64 -4.16
CA VAL A 266 -2.36 -3.40 -4.86
C VAL A 266 -1.44 -3.26 -6.07
N ILE A 267 -2.01 -2.91 -7.22
CA ILE A 267 -1.24 -2.63 -8.45
C ILE A 267 -0.70 -1.18 -8.44
N TRP A 268 0.52 -0.96 -8.91
CA TRP A 268 1.24 0.31 -8.83
C TRP A 268 2.07 0.59 -10.10
N ASP A 269 2.50 1.84 -10.23
CA ASP A 269 3.39 2.36 -11.29
C ASP A 269 2.78 2.31 -12.69
N PHE A 270 1.94 3.30 -12.99
CA PHE A 270 1.22 3.41 -14.26
C PHE A 270 1.99 4.23 -15.31
N GLY A 271 3.32 4.37 -15.18
CA GLY A 271 4.13 5.19 -16.08
C GLY A 271 4.11 4.72 -17.54
N LEU A 272 3.87 3.43 -17.78
CA LEU A 272 3.77 2.82 -19.13
C LEU A 272 2.34 2.42 -19.50
N ALA A 273 1.35 2.76 -18.67
CA ALA A 273 -0.02 2.36 -18.92
C ALA A 273 -0.63 3.16 -20.08
N ASP A 274 -1.21 2.45 -21.04
CA ASP A 274 -1.88 3.04 -22.19
C ASP A 274 -3.22 2.33 -22.49
N ASN A 275 -4.05 2.95 -23.31
CA ASN A 275 -5.32 2.38 -23.77
C ASN A 275 -5.33 2.10 -25.27
N LYS A 276 -4.19 2.22 -25.97
CA LYS A 276 -4.13 2.18 -27.43
C LYS A 276 -4.57 0.82 -27.96
N TYR A 277 -4.22 -0.25 -27.25
CA TYR A 277 -4.55 -1.61 -27.64
C TYR A 277 -5.33 -2.38 -26.55
N PHE A 278 -6.07 -1.63 -25.75
CA PHE A 278 -6.98 -2.18 -24.76
C PHE A 278 -7.99 -3.13 -25.44
N ASN A 279 -8.30 -4.25 -24.79
CA ASN A 279 -9.03 -5.43 -25.27
C ASN A 279 -8.32 -6.33 -26.28
N HIS A 280 -7.18 -5.92 -26.83
CA HIS A 280 -6.41 -6.74 -27.77
C HIS A 280 -5.10 -7.28 -27.18
N PHE A 281 -4.47 -6.55 -26.25
CA PHE A 281 -3.20 -6.93 -25.62
C PHE A 281 -3.30 -7.14 -24.10
N ASN A 282 -4.52 -7.23 -23.54
CA ASN A 282 -4.71 -7.41 -22.09
C ASN A 282 -3.96 -8.63 -21.55
N TYR A 283 -3.89 -9.73 -22.33
CA TYR A 283 -3.18 -10.96 -21.96
C TYR A 283 -1.69 -10.73 -21.64
N ASN A 284 -1.06 -9.71 -22.23
CA ASN A 284 0.36 -9.43 -22.03
C ASN A 284 0.67 -9.08 -20.57
N ASP A 285 -0.21 -8.33 -19.91
CA ASP A 285 -0.06 -7.99 -18.49
C ASP A 285 -0.08 -9.24 -17.59
N TYR A 286 -0.94 -10.20 -17.92
CA TYR A 286 -1.00 -11.48 -17.20
C TYR A 286 0.19 -12.39 -17.53
N SER A 287 0.60 -12.47 -18.80
CA SER A 287 1.76 -13.27 -19.21
C SER A 287 3.04 -12.75 -18.55
N LYS A 288 3.22 -11.42 -18.49
CA LYS A 288 4.38 -10.78 -17.85
C LYS A 288 4.40 -11.03 -16.35
N ILE A 289 3.28 -10.91 -15.63
CA ILE A 289 3.30 -11.14 -14.18
C ILE A 289 3.50 -12.61 -13.79
N MET A 290 3.18 -13.56 -14.68
CA MET A 290 3.39 -14.98 -14.40
C MET A 290 4.85 -15.34 -14.11
N TYR A 291 5.81 -14.58 -14.67
CA TYR A 291 7.21 -14.77 -14.34
C TYR A 291 7.50 -14.56 -12.84
N ALA A 292 6.74 -13.71 -12.14
CA ALA A 292 6.87 -13.51 -10.70
C ALA A 292 6.43 -14.71 -9.85
N PHE A 293 5.76 -15.69 -10.45
CA PHE A 293 5.27 -16.91 -9.79
C PHE A 293 6.04 -18.17 -10.18
N LEU A 294 7.10 -18.03 -10.99
CA LEU A 294 7.91 -19.15 -11.46
C LEU A 294 9.34 -19.00 -10.95
N ASN A 295 10.00 -20.13 -10.67
CA ASN A 295 11.42 -20.16 -10.38
C ASN A 295 12.23 -19.89 -11.67
N ARG A 296 13.48 -19.39 -11.55
CA ARG A 296 14.36 -19.12 -12.70
C ARG A 296 14.61 -20.35 -13.57
N SER A 297 14.69 -21.54 -12.96
CA SER A 297 14.78 -22.82 -13.69
C SER A 297 13.57 -23.11 -14.58
N ASP A 298 12.45 -22.43 -14.34
CA ASP A 298 11.20 -22.54 -15.08
C ASP A 298 10.93 -21.28 -15.92
N GLY A 299 11.95 -20.44 -16.14
CA GLY A 299 11.87 -19.19 -16.89
C GLY A 299 11.34 -17.99 -16.10
N GLY A 300 11.11 -18.11 -14.79
CA GLY A 300 10.59 -17.03 -13.94
C GLY A 300 11.63 -16.15 -13.25
N TRP A 301 11.16 -15.35 -12.28
CA TRP A 301 11.97 -14.39 -11.54
C TRP A 301 12.34 -14.84 -10.13
N ILE A 302 11.66 -15.85 -9.58
CA ILE A 302 11.98 -16.36 -8.23
C ILE A 302 13.31 -17.10 -8.28
N GLU A 303 14.27 -16.71 -7.44
CA GLU A 303 15.55 -17.40 -7.35
C GLU A 303 15.37 -18.89 -6.98
N ASN A 304 16.22 -19.78 -7.51
CA ASN A 304 16.05 -21.24 -7.39
C ASN A 304 16.29 -21.78 -5.97
N ASN A 305 16.85 -20.98 -5.07
CA ASN A 305 16.97 -21.25 -3.63
C ASN A 305 15.61 -21.11 -2.90
N TYR A 306 14.69 -20.29 -3.41
CA TYR A 306 13.31 -20.16 -2.89
C TYR A 306 12.36 -21.04 -3.70
N LYS A 307 12.54 -22.38 -3.58
CA LYS A 307 11.76 -23.36 -4.34
C LYS A 307 10.30 -23.37 -3.88
N THR A 308 9.40 -22.94 -4.75
CA THR A 308 7.97 -23.22 -4.59
C THR A 308 7.74 -24.74 -4.57
N THR A 309 6.63 -25.19 -3.99
CA THR A 309 6.33 -26.63 -3.99
C THR A 309 6.04 -27.13 -5.41
N ASN A 310 6.14 -28.44 -5.62
CA ASN A 310 5.80 -29.05 -6.90
C ASN A 310 4.35 -28.80 -7.32
N ASN A 311 3.41 -28.78 -6.36
CA ASN A 311 1.99 -28.56 -6.62
C ASN A 311 1.73 -27.15 -7.17
N PHE A 312 2.24 -26.12 -6.48
CA PHE A 312 2.11 -24.75 -6.95
C PHE A 312 2.82 -24.54 -8.29
N LYS A 313 4.02 -25.10 -8.43
CA LYS A 313 4.79 -25.04 -9.67
C LYS A 313 4.04 -25.62 -10.87
N GLN A 314 3.37 -26.76 -10.71
CA GLN A 314 2.56 -27.36 -11.76
C GLN A 314 1.38 -26.45 -12.14
N LEU A 315 0.67 -25.92 -11.14
CA LEU A 315 -0.42 -24.97 -11.35
C LEU A 315 0.06 -23.72 -12.12
N ALA A 316 1.16 -23.10 -11.70
CA ALA A 316 1.71 -21.90 -12.32
C ALA A 316 2.11 -22.15 -13.78
N ARG A 317 2.68 -23.32 -14.10
CA ARG A 317 3.00 -23.72 -15.48
C ARG A 317 1.74 -23.89 -16.34
N ILE A 318 0.72 -24.58 -15.83
CA ILE A 318 -0.57 -24.74 -16.53
C ILE A 318 -1.17 -23.36 -16.82
N MET A 319 -1.17 -22.46 -15.83
CA MET A 319 -1.64 -21.09 -16.00
C MET A 319 -0.86 -20.35 -17.10
N LYS A 320 0.48 -20.39 -17.06
CA LYS A 320 1.35 -19.72 -18.03
C LYS A 320 1.10 -20.21 -19.45
N ILE A 321 1.09 -21.54 -19.65
CA ILE A 321 0.84 -22.16 -20.96
C ILE A 321 -0.50 -21.67 -21.53
N ASN A 322 -1.57 -21.71 -20.73
CA ASN A 322 -2.90 -21.28 -21.19
C ASN A 322 -2.95 -19.78 -21.55
N ILE A 323 -2.24 -18.93 -20.79
CA ILE A 323 -2.18 -17.49 -21.05
C ILE A 323 -1.37 -17.19 -22.32
N ASP A 324 -0.28 -17.92 -22.56
CA ASP A 324 0.58 -17.72 -23.72
C ASP A 324 -0.06 -18.15 -25.04
N TYR A 325 -1.10 -18.98 -25.01
CA TYR A 325 -1.94 -19.25 -26.18
C TYR A 325 -2.80 -18.05 -26.61
N PHE A 326 -2.94 -17.03 -25.78
CA PHE A 326 -3.69 -15.83 -26.16
C PHE A 326 -2.85 -14.93 -27.06
N ASN A 327 -3.54 -14.29 -28.00
CA ASN A 327 -2.95 -13.41 -29.00
C ASN A 327 -3.87 -12.21 -29.27
N PHE A 328 -3.44 -11.33 -30.17
CA PHE A 328 -4.16 -10.10 -30.54
C PHE A 328 -5.62 -10.32 -30.96
N ASN A 329 -5.90 -11.46 -31.60
CA ASN A 329 -7.24 -11.81 -32.11
C ASN A 329 -8.11 -12.49 -31.05
N THR A 330 -7.56 -12.79 -29.87
CA THR A 330 -8.31 -13.44 -28.81
C THR A 330 -9.30 -12.45 -28.21
N ILE A 331 -10.59 -12.67 -28.42
CA ILE A 331 -11.67 -11.88 -27.83
C ILE A 331 -11.90 -12.30 -26.37
N ASN A 332 -12.34 -11.36 -25.52
CA ASN A 332 -12.74 -11.58 -24.12
C ASN A 332 -11.62 -12.19 -23.25
N GLN A 333 -10.38 -11.69 -23.42
CA GLN A 333 -9.18 -12.24 -22.77
C GLN A 333 -9.33 -12.24 -21.24
N ASP A 334 -9.74 -11.13 -20.65
CA ASP A 334 -9.95 -10.99 -19.21
C ASP A 334 -10.94 -12.03 -18.64
N GLU A 335 -12.06 -12.26 -19.34
CA GLU A 335 -13.06 -13.26 -18.97
C GLU A 335 -12.50 -14.69 -19.05
N LYS A 336 -11.70 -14.98 -20.07
CA LYS A 336 -11.03 -16.28 -20.22
C LYS A 336 -10.01 -16.51 -19.12
N ILE A 337 -9.23 -15.49 -18.75
CA ILE A 337 -8.26 -15.55 -17.64
C ILE A 337 -8.97 -15.76 -16.31
N LEU A 338 -10.08 -15.05 -16.07
CA LEU A 338 -10.90 -15.25 -14.88
C LEU A 338 -11.42 -16.69 -14.79
N LYS A 339 -11.92 -17.25 -15.91
CA LYS A 339 -12.37 -18.65 -15.96
C LYS A 339 -11.21 -19.61 -15.66
N LEU A 340 -10.05 -19.39 -16.27
CA LEU A 340 -8.84 -20.18 -16.02
C LEU A 340 -8.45 -20.15 -14.54
N LEU A 341 -8.45 -18.97 -13.92
CA LEU A 341 -8.15 -18.78 -12.50
C LEU A 341 -9.14 -19.54 -11.62
N MET A 342 -10.45 -19.44 -11.90
CA MET A 342 -11.50 -20.13 -11.13
C MET A 342 -11.39 -21.66 -11.24
N THR A 343 -11.15 -22.18 -12.44
CA THR A 343 -11.07 -23.62 -12.68
C THR A 343 -9.84 -24.25 -12.02
N ASN A 344 -8.68 -23.59 -12.06
CA ASN A 344 -7.42 -24.22 -11.67
C ASN A 344 -7.02 -23.97 -10.20
N THR A 345 -7.47 -22.88 -9.58
CA THR A 345 -6.97 -22.53 -8.23
C THR A 345 -7.81 -23.06 -7.08
N LYS A 346 -9.12 -23.28 -7.29
CA LYS A 346 -10.12 -23.53 -6.23
C LYS A 346 -10.11 -22.50 -5.08
N GLY A 347 -9.40 -21.38 -5.22
CA GLY A 347 -9.20 -20.42 -4.13
C GLY A 347 -10.30 -19.35 -4.03
N LEU A 348 -11.07 -19.14 -5.10
CA LEU A 348 -12.26 -18.31 -5.10
C LEU A 348 -13.49 -19.19 -4.82
N LEU A 349 -14.03 -19.05 -3.61
CA LEU A 349 -15.15 -19.86 -3.14
C LEU A 349 -16.49 -19.18 -3.43
N LYS A 350 -17.52 -19.97 -3.72
CA LYS A 350 -18.92 -19.49 -3.66
C LYS A 350 -19.45 -19.64 -2.24
N LEU A 351 -20.59 -18.99 -1.96
CA LEU A 351 -21.21 -19.01 -0.62
C LEU A 351 -21.42 -20.43 -0.08
N LYS A 352 -21.86 -21.36 -0.94
CA LYS A 352 -22.10 -22.77 -0.59
C LYS A 352 -20.84 -23.55 -0.19
N ASP A 353 -19.66 -23.05 -0.60
CA ASP A 353 -18.37 -23.70 -0.35
C ASP A 353 -17.65 -23.08 0.86
N LEU A 354 -18.31 -22.15 1.58
CA LEU A 354 -17.76 -21.53 2.78
C LEU A 354 -18.03 -22.39 4.04
N PRO A 355 -17.12 -22.37 5.03
CA PRO A 355 -17.39 -22.93 6.35
C PRO A 355 -18.63 -22.30 6.99
N SER A 356 -19.32 -23.04 7.85
CA SER A 356 -20.55 -22.57 8.51
C SER A 356 -20.33 -21.35 9.42
N ASP A 357 -19.13 -21.18 9.97
CA ASP A 357 -18.74 -20.11 10.91
C ASP A 357 -17.88 -19.00 10.26
N PHE A 358 -18.06 -18.76 8.96
CA PHE A 358 -17.26 -17.77 8.24
C PHE A 358 -17.56 -16.31 8.64
N THR A 359 -16.54 -15.46 8.54
CA THR A 359 -16.68 -14.00 8.68
C THR A 359 -16.27 -13.29 7.40
N VAL A 360 -16.99 -12.22 7.02
CA VAL A 360 -16.64 -11.40 5.86
C VAL A 360 -15.86 -10.17 6.31
N TYR A 361 -14.68 -10.00 5.73
CA TYR A 361 -13.74 -8.96 6.09
C TYR A 361 -14.20 -7.57 5.63
N ASN A 362 -14.73 -7.44 4.41
CA ASN A 362 -15.30 -6.21 3.86
C ASN A 362 -16.84 -6.24 3.93
N LYS A 363 -17.43 -5.29 4.66
CA LYS A 363 -18.90 -5.20 4.85
C LYS A 363 -19.71 -5.14 3.55
N LYS A 364 -19.13 -4.58 2.48
CA LYS A 364 -19.71 -4.55 1.13
C LYS A 364 -18.73 -5.20 0.16
N ALA A 365 -19.25 -5.99 -0.77
CA ALA A 365 -18.45 -6.66 -1.79
C ALA A 365 -17.72 -5.64 -2.68
N TYR A 366 -16.50 -5.97 -3.10
CA TYR A 366 -15.80 -5.22 -4.14
C TYR A 366 -16.36 -5.60 -5.50
N ILE A 367 -16.83 -4.62 -6.27
CA ILE A 367 -17.49 -4.80 -7.57
C ILE A 367 -16.43 -4.68 -8.66
N LEU A 368 -15.93 -5.81 -9.15
CA LEU A 368 -14.83 -5.85 -10.11
C LEU A 368 -15.30 -5.74 -11.56
N LEU A 369 -16.49 -6.27 -11.87
CA LEU A 369 -17.11 -6.30 -13.19
C LEU A 369 -18.56 -5.85 -13.10
#